data_AF-A0A6J0N9T0-F1
#
_entry.id   AF-A0A6J0N9T0-F1
#
_cell.length_a   1.000
_cell.length_b   1.000
_cell.length_c   1.000
_cell.angle_alpha   90.00
_cell.angle_beta   90.00
_cell.angle_gamma   90.00
#
_symmetry.space_group_name_H-M   'P 1'
#
loop_
_entity.id
_entity.type
_entity.pdbx_description
1 polymer ?
#
loop_
_entity_poly.entity_id
_entity_poly.type
_entity_poly.pdbx_seq_one_letter_code
_entity_poly.pdbx_strand_id
1 'polypeptide(L)'
;MTSAERRFLDDIWCASKATRDEPISGLMKSSETSPSTANQGREEAAMWECAECTLLNPLLAPICELCTAANPKEKEKEMKHKVWSCKFCTLENKLEKCEACGQWRYSYGQPLSTPAPNVGT
;
A
#
# COMPACT_ATOMS: atom_id res chain seq x y z
N MET A 1 33.71 -3.21 -14.78
CA MET A 1 32.38 -2.58 -14.57
C MET A 1 31.33 -3.55 -15.07
N THR A 2 30.88 -4.45 -14.21
CA THR A 2 29.95 -5.54 -14.59
C THR A 2 28.61 -5.36 -13.88
N SER A 3 27.53 -5.78 -14.54
CA SER A 3 26.13 -5.54 -14.16
C SER A 3 25.68 -6.17 -12.83
N ALA A 4 26.57 -6.81 -12.08
CA ALA A 4 26.27 -7.41 -10.78
C ALA A 4 26.48 -6.44 -9.60
N GLU A 5 27.22 -5.35 -9.78
CA GLU A 5 27.63 -4.46 -8.68
C GLU A 5 26.58 -3.39 -8.31
N ARG A 6 25.51 -3.24 -9.11
CA ARG A 6 24.41 -2.30 -8.80
C ARG A 6 23.38 -2.83 -7.81
N ARG A 7 23.50 -4.11 -7.39
CA ARG A 7 22.57 -4.71 -6.42
C ARG A 7 22.92 -4.40 -4.96
N PHE A 8 24.09 -3.83 -4.68
CA PHE A 8 24.55 -3.64 -3.31
C PHE A 8 24.14 -2.31 -2.66
N LEU A 9 23.58 -1.36 -3.44
CA LEU A 9 23.07 -0.09 -2.89
C LEU A 9 21.55 -0.03 -2.72
N ASP A 10 20.80 -0.99 -3.26
CA ASP A 10 19.34 -1.07 -3.03
C ASP A 10 19.01 -1.78 -1.69
N ASP A 11 19.96 -2.54 -1.12
CA ASP A 11 19.79 -3.23 0.16
C ASP A 11 20.07 -2.34 1.40
N ILE A 12 20.45 -1.07 1.20
CA ILE A 12 20.74 -0.10 2.28
C ILE A 12 19.54 0.78 2.65
N TRP A 13 18.48 0.80 1.82
CA TRP A 13 17.25 1.51 2.16
C TRP A 13 16.19 0.60 2.81
N CYS A 14 16.29 -0.72 2.64
CA CYS A 14 15.39 -1.68 3.25
C CYS A 14 15.93 -2.15 4.62
N ALA A 15 15.68 -1.33 5.64
CA ALA A 15 15.39 -1.76 7.00
C ALA A 15 16.33 -2.82 7.64
N SER A 16 17.42 -2.38 8.26
CA SER A 16 17.94 -2.95 9.53
C SER A 16 19.27 -2.32 9.94
N LYS A 17 19.23 -1.31 10.82
CA LYS A 17 20.32 -1.09 11.77
C LYS A 17 19.83 -1.51 13.14
N ALA A 18 19.72 -2.82 13.32
CA ALA A 18 19.72 -3.44 14.63
C ALA A 18 21.19 -3.74 15.02
N THR A 19 21.56 -3.20 16.19
CA THR A 19 22.57 -3.65 17.17
C THR A 19 24.05 -3.69 16.79
N ARG A 20 24.89 -2.96 17.55
CA ARG A 20 26.09 -3.50 18.25
C ARG A 20 26.39 -2.71 19.56
N ASP A 21 26.74 -3.48 20.58
CA ASP A 21 27.05 -3.25 22.02
C ASP A 21 28.03 -2.13 22.48
N GLU A 22 27.67 -1.45 23.60
CA GLU A 22 28.34 -1.21 24.94
C GLU A 22 29.90 -1.11 25.08
N PRO A 23 30.52 -0.58 26.19
CA PRO A 23 29.95 -0.16 27.50
C PRO A 23 30.53 1.07 28.27
N ILE A 24 29.85 1.36 29.41
CA ILE A 24 30.31 1.93 30.72
C ILE A 24 30.04 3.42 31.07
N SER A 25 29.21 3.53 32.14
CA SER A 25 29.11 4.50 33.25
C SER A 25 28.55 5.91 33.06
N GLY A 26 27.42 6.12 33.74
CA GLY A 26 27.30 7.28 34.63
C GLY A 26 25.95 8.02 34.59
N LEU A 27 25.36 8.09 35.79
CA LEU A 27 24.62 9.23 36.33
C LEU A 27 23.09 9.27 36.15
N MET A 28 22.44 9.01 37.29
CA MET A 28 21.03 9.22 37.61
C MET A 28 20.58 10.66 37.32
N LYS A 29 19.40 10.85 36.73
CA LYS A 29 18.47 11.90 37.18
C LYS A 29 17.03 11.62 36.73
N SER A 30 16.20 11.34 37.72
CA SER A 30 14.75 11.42 37.66
C SER A 30 14.31 12.80 37.16
N SER A 31 13.29 12.85 36.31
CA SER A 31 12.43 14.02 36.16
C SER A 31 11.08 13.54 35.66
N GLU A 32 10.17 13.46 36.62
CA GLU A 32 8.74 13.34 36.37
C GLU A 32 8.25 14.60 35.68
N THR A 33 7.58 14.45 34.55
CA THR A 33 6.66 15.47 34.02
C THR A 33 5.55 14.77 33.27
N SER A 34 4.48 14.41 33.98
CA SER A 34 3.14 14.54 33.41
C SER A 34 2.71 16.00 33.61
N PRO A 35 2.10 16.62 32.60
CA PRO A 35 0.66 16.77 32.70
C PRO A 35 -0.07 16.47 31.39
N SER A 36 -1.13 15.69 31.56
CA SER A 36 -2.42 15.72 30.89
C SER A 36 -2.62 16.79 29.81
N THR A 37 -2.83 16.34 28.57
CA THR A 37 -3.95 16.85 27.77
C THR A 37 -4.68 15.66 27.17
N ALA A 38 -5.66 15.18 27.93
CA ALA A 38 -6.69 14.29 27.44
C ALA A 38 -7.47 15.00 26.32
N ASN A 39 -7.11 14.72 25.08
CA ASN A 39 -8.06 14.76 23.98
C ASN A 39 -8.44 13.30 23.68
N GLN A 40 -9.10 12.68 24.66
CA GLN A 40 -9.91 11.49 24.42
C GLN A 40 -11.15 11.95 23.65
N GLY A 41 -10.94 12.28 22.38
CA GLY A 41 -11.98 12.08 21.39
C GLY A 41 -12.30 10.59 21.46
N ARG A 42 -13.42 10.29 22.10
CA ARG A 42 -14.07 8.99 22.08
C ARG A 42 -14.46 8.69 20.64
N GLU A 43 -13.48 8.42 19.79
CA GLU A 43 -13.64 7.44 18.74
C GLU A 43 -13.80 6.16 19.53
N GLU A 44 -15.06 5.79 19.81
CA GLU A 44 -15.39 4.44 20.21
C GLU A 44 -14.54 3.54 19.32
N ALA A 45 -13.55 2.86 19.93
CA ALA A 45 -12.51 2.14 19.21
C ALA A 45 -13.21 1.01 18.48
N ALA A 46 -13.75 1.33 17.32
CA ALA A 46 -14.51 0.38 16.58
C ALA A 46 -13.48 -0.69 16.20
N MET A 47 -13.90 -1.93 16.34
CA MET A 47 -13.10 -3.10 16.03
C MET A 47 -13.87 -3.88 14.97
N TRP A 48 -13.15 -4.63 14.15
CA TRP A 48 -13.77 -5.58 13.23
C TRP A 48 -13.50 -7.00 13.72
N GLU A 49 -14.53 -7.82 13.64
CA GLU A 49 -14.43 -9.24 13.97
C GLU A 49 -13.91 -10.01 12.76
N CYS A 50 -12.86 -10.80 12.96
CA CYS A 50 -12.33 -11.68 11.93
C CYS A 50 -13.29 -12.83 11.66
N ALA A 51 -13.73 -13.01 10.41
CA ALA A 51 -14.63 -14.10 10.04
C ALA A 51 -14.01 -15.51 10.17
N GLU A 52 -12.67 -15.61 10.16
CA GLU A 52 -11.95 -16.90 10.22
C GLU A 52 -11.68 -17.36 11.66
N CYS A 53 -11.35 -16.43 12.56
CA CYS A 53 -10.90 -16.75 13.92
C CYS A 53 -11.59 -15.94 15.02
N THR A 54 -12.62 -15.16 14.67
CA THR A 54 -13.44 -14.32 15.57
C THR A 54 -12.67 -13.28 16.39
N LEU A 55 -11.38 -13.06 16.10
CA LEU A 55 -10.58 -12.05 16.79
C LEU A 55 -11.10 -10.65 16.46
N LEU A 56 -11.29 -9.83 17.49
CA LEU A 56 -11.56 -8.40 17.35
C LEU A 56 -10.24 -7.68 17.06
N ASN A 57 -10.12 -7.15 15.84
CA ASN A 57 -8.96 -6.40 15.39
C ASN A 57 -9.30 -4.89 15.38
N PRO A 58 -8.30 -4.00 15.56
CA PRO A 58 -8.51 -2.55 15.43
C PRO A 58 -9.14 -2.18 14.08
N LEU A 59 -10.02 -1.17 14.03
CA LEU A 59 -10.70 -0.78 12.79
C LEU A 59 -9.77 -0.50 11.60
N LEU A 60 -8.59 0.05 11.88
CA LEU A 60 -7.58 0.40 10.88
C LEU A 60 -6.62 -0.75 10.55
N ALA A 61 -6.76 -1.91 11.18
CA ALA A 61 -5.95 -3.08 10.87
C ALA A 61 -6.40 -3.67 9.51
N PRO A 62 -5.47 -3.80 8.53
CA PRO A 62 -5.78 -4.33 7.21
C PRO A 62 -5.97 -5.86 7.21
N ILE A 63 -5.35 -6.52 8.17
CA ILE A 63 -5.33 -7.98 8.33
C ILE A 63 -5.55 -8.35 9.79
N CYS A 64 -5.99 -9.58 10.03
CA CYS A 64 -6.12 -10.14 11.35
C CYS A 64 -4.73 -10.42 11.93
N GLU A 65 -4.48 -10.02 13.18
CA GLU A 65 -3.19 -10.22 13.84
C GLU A 65 -2.85 -11.71 14.05
N LEU A 66 -3.86 -12.55 14.32
CA LEU A 66 -3.63 -13.98 14.60
C LEU A 66 -3.56 -14.86 13.34
N CYS A 67 -4.51 -14.71 12.42
CA CYS A 67 -4.64 -15.60 11.27
C CYS A 67 -4.31 -14.94 9.93
N THR A 68 -3.96 -13.65 9.93
CA THR A 68 -3.57 -12.89 8.73
C THR A 68 -4.70 -12.71 7.71
N ALA A 69 -5.94 -13.12 8.01
CA ALA A 69 -7.10 -12.91 7.14
C ALA A 69 -7.36 -11.42 6.92
N ALA A 70 -7.61 -11.02 5.67
CA ALA A 70 -7.81 -9.61 5.31
C ALA A 70 -9.17 -9.06 5.75
N ASN A 71 -9.17 -7.79 6.17
CA ASN A 71 -10.36 -7.06 6.61
C ASN A 71 -11.40 -6.96 5.48
N PRO A 72 -12.66 -7.38 5.70
CA PRO A 72 -13.71 -7.33 4.68
C PRO A 72 -13.95 -5.94 4.08
N LYS A 73 -13.82 -4.88 4.89
CA LYS A 73 -14.04 -3.49 4.45
C LYS A 73 -12.96 -3.02 3.49
N GLU A 74 -11.73 -3.52 3.63
CA GLU A 74 -10.65 -3.21 2.68
C GLU A 74 -10.85 -3.90 1.34
N LYS A 75 -11.26 -5.18 1.36
CA LYS A 75 -11.61 -5.92 0.14
C LYS A 75 -12.71 -5.21 -0.65
N GLU A 76 -13.72 -4.69 0.03
CA GLU A 76 -14.81 -3.96 -0.61
C GLU A 76 -14.35 -2.62 -1.19
N LYS A 77 -13.50 -1.87 -0.48
CA LYS A 77 -12.92 -0.60 -0.96
C LYS A 77 -12.05 -0.82 -2.20
N GLU A 78 -11.31 -1.92 -2.24
CA GLU A 78 -10.49 -2.29 -3.40
C GLU A 78 -11.37 -2.54 -4.64
N MET A 79 -12.52 -3.19 -4.49
CA MET A 79 -13.43 -3.45 -5.60
C MET A 79 -14.25 -2.22 -6.01
N LYS A 80 -14.59 -1.33 -5.07
CA LYS A 80 -15.47 -0.17 -5.33
C LYS A 80 -14.79 0.98 -6.08
N HIS A 81 -13.47 1.14 -5.99
CA HIS A 81 -12.78 2.34 -6.48
C HIS A 81 -11.86 2.14 -7.69
N LYS A 82 -11.97 1.01 -8.41
CA LYS A 82 -11.02 0.67 -9.47
C LYS A 82 -11.59 0.67 -10.89
N VAL A 83 -12.63 1.44 -11.19
CA VAL A 83 -13.02 1.67 -12.60
C VAL A 83 -12.05 2.66 -13.24
N TRP A 84 -11.54 2.33 -14.43
CA TRP A 84 -10.71 3.23 -15.24
C TRP A 84 -11.00 3.07 -16.72
N SER A 85 -10.93 4.18 -17.45
CA SER A 85 -11.05 4.20 -18.90
C SER A 85 -9.73 3.85 -19.56
N CYS A 86 -9.73 2.86 -20.45
CA CYS A 86 -8.53 2.45 -21.16
C CYS A 86 -8.01 3.55 -22.07
N LYS A 87 -6.77 3.99 -21.91
CA LYS A 87 -6.20 5.04 -22.76
C LYS A 87 -6.01 4.65 -24.24
N PHE A 88 -6.12 3.36 -24.57
CA PHE A 88 -5.93 2.85 -25.94
C PHE A 88 -7.23 2.60 -26.68
N CYS A 89 -8.24 2.04 -26.00
CA CYS A 89 -9.52 1.67 -26.62
C CYS A 89 -10.73 2.33 -25.95
N THR A 90 -10.51 3.18 -24.95
CA THR A 90 -11.53 3.93 -24.19
C THR A 90 -12.50 3.11 -23.34
N LEU A 91 -12.50 1.78 -23.45
CA LEU A 91 -13.33 0.90 -22.63
C LEU A 91 -13.12 1.14 -21.13
N GLU A 92 -14.20 1.19 -20.35
CA GLU A 92 -14.13 1.22 -18.88
C GLU A 92 -13.89 -0.19 -18.33
N ASN A 93 -12.88 -0.34 -17.47
CA ASN A 93 -12.47 -1.62 -16.91
C ASN A 93 -12.46 -1.56 -15.39
N LYS A 94 -12.84 -2.68 -14.75
CA LYS A 94 -12.76 -2.87 -13.28
C LYS A 94 -11.46 -3.54 -12.83
N LEU A 95 -10.79 -4.24 -13.76
CA LEU A 95 -9.54 -4.95 -13.53
C LEU A 95 -8.33 -4.10 -13.93
N GLU A 96 -7.15 -4.40 -13.41
CA GLU A 96 -5.91 -3.69 -13.79
C GLU A 96 -5.49 -3.90 -15.26
N LYS A 97 -6.06 -4.90 -15.94
CA LYS A 97 -5.83 -5.21 -17.36
C LYS A 97 -7.12 -5.01 -18.15
N CYS A 98 -7.04 -4.33 -19.28
CA CYS A 98 -8.17 -4.09 -20.16
C CYS A 98 -8.63 -5.38 -20.84
N GLU A 99 -9.93 -5.67 -20.81
CA GLU A 99 -10.51 -6.89 -21.41
C GLU A 99 -10.55 -6.84 -22.94
N ALA A 100 -10.70 -5.66 -23.54
CA ALA A 100 -10.76 -5.51 -24.99
C ALA A 100 -9.38 -5.56 -25.67
N CYS A 101 -8.41 -4.78 -25.18
CA CYS A 101 -7.10 -4.66 -25.83
C CYS A 101 -5.94 -5.30 -25.06
N GLY A 102 -6.20 -5.86 -23.87
CA GLY A 102 -5.19 -6.53 -23.07
C GLY A 102 -4.15 -5.63 -22.41
N GLN A 103 -4.25 -4.30 -22.55
CA GLN A 103 -3.30 -3.35 -21.98
C GLN A 103 -3.52 -3.14 -20.48
N TRP A 104 -2.42 -3.03 -19.73
CA TRP A 104 -2.45 -2.70 -18.30
C TRP A 104 -2.80 -1.22 -18.07
N ARG A 105 -3.47 -0.93 -16.95
CA ARG A 105 -3.89 0.42 -16.55
C ARG A 105 -2.77 1.46 -16.63
N TYR A 106 -1.58 1.07 -16.16
CA TYR A 106 -0.41 1.94 -16.10
C TYR A 106 0.57 1.71 -17.26
N SER A 107 0.18 1.02 -18.33
CA SER A 107 1.11 0.83 -19.45
C SER A 107 1.41 2.17 -20.13
N TYR A 108 2.70 2.44 -20.36
CA TYR A 108 3.15 3.59 -21.11
C TYR A 108 3.14 3.25 -22.60
N GLY A 109 2.01 3.44 -23.29
CA GLY A 109 1.97 3.41 -24.74
C GLY A 109 2.02 4.79 -25.38
N GLN A 110 2.64 4.87 -26.56
CA GLN A 110 2.60 6.01 -27.48
C GLN A 110 1.14 6.28 -27.88
N PRO A 111 0.72 7.56 -28.05
CA PRO A 111 -0.61 7.84 -28.57
C PRO A 111 -0.72 7.25 -29.97
N LEU A 112 -1.67 6.33 -30.18
CA LEU A 112 -2.05 5.86 -31.51
C LEU A 112 -2.83 6.97 -32.23
N SER A 113 -2.14 8.06 -32.55
CA SER A 113 -2.56 8.95 -33.62
C SER A 113 -2.00 8.40 -34.92
N THR A 114 -2.60 7.33 -35.43
CA THR A 114 -2.51 7.03 -36.85
C THR A 114 -3.70 7.70 -37.52
N PRO A 115 -3.51 8.82 -38.25
CA PRO A 115 -4.55 9.30 -39.16
C PRO A 115 -4.85 8.20 -40.16
N ALA A 116 -6.13 7.96 -40.44
CA ALA A 116 -6.53 7.08 -41.53
C ALA A 116 -5.88 7.62 -42.83
N PRO A 117 -5.29 6.76 -43.69
CA PRO A 117 -4.97 7.19 -45.03
C PRO A 117 -6.31 7.44 -45.73
N ASN A 118 -6.73 8.69 -45.80
CA ASN A 118 -7.85 9.11 -46.64
C ASN A 118 -7.49 8.80 -48.11
N VAL A 119 -7.86 7.60 -48.54
CA VAL A 119 -8.01 7.22 -49.94
C VAL A 119 -9.36 7.73 -50.42
N GLY A 120 -9.33 8.59 -51.42
CA GLY A 120 -10.47 9.11 -52.17
C GLY A 120 -10.22 10.57 -52.55
N THR A 121 -10.25 11.00 -53.82
CA THR A 121 -10.53 10.36 -55.11
C THR A 121 -9.73 11.10 -56.16
#